data_AF-A0A2G9V0U3-F1
#
_entry.id   AF-A0A2G9V0U3-F1
#
_cell.length_a   1.000
_cell.length_b   1.000
_cell.length_c   1.000
_cell.angle_alpha   90.00
_cell.angle_beta   90.00
_cell.angle_gamma   90.00
#
_symmetry.space_group_name_H-M   'P 1'
#
loop_
_entity.id
_entity.type
_entity.pdbx_description
1 polymer ?
#
loop_
_entity_poly.entity_id
_entity_poly.type
_entity_poly.pdbx_seq_one_letter_code
_entity_poly.pdbx_strand_id
1 'polypeptide(L)'
;MEGVPKQFIVKISSQLPMLECHGLDETGHFNSEGFAKKFEEDVKMLHNHEAHLYELLKKYDRKDIPTPKVYFTRHYTDESPLKGYIIMEYIADGVPYHIFDNLKPESMLQPLKAIAKLQATAMRFSAEEKAPFQFNFLGLFSKFYSKEAIDSLFIMMRSLGDGKLTDKVDKLEGILEKILDLDRMTKLSASLAKRLPVEEVIPIE
;
A
#
# COMPACT_ATOMS: atom_id res chain seq x y z
N MET A 1 27.02 23.66 6.28
CA MET A 1 26.74 22.25 6.66
C MET A 1 27.00 21.39 5.44
N GLU A 2 28.18 20.82 5.34
CA GLU A 2 28.51 19.84 4.30
C GLU A 2 27.81 18.51 4.64
N GLY A 3 27.23 17.82 3.65
CA GLY A 3 26.63 16.50 3.83
C GLY A 3 25.12 16.44 4.17
N VAL A 4 24.43 17.58 4.31
CA VAL A 4 22.97 17.62 4.53
C VAL A 4 22.25 17.73 3.18
N PRO A 5 21.21 16.92 2.90
CA PRO A 5 20.47 17.02 1.64
C PRO A 5 19.77 18.38 1.49
N LYS A 6 19.79 18.94 0.29
CA LYS A 6 19.10 20.21 -0.03
C LYS A 6 17.58 20.10 0.10
N GLN A 7 17.04 18.92 -0.19
CA GLN A 7 15.61 18.58 -0.10
C GLN A 7 15.46 17.17 0.46
N PHE A 8 14.44 16.96 1.28
CA PHE A 8 14.08 15.66 1.84
C PHE A 8 12.58 15.62 2.12
N ILE A 9 12.03 14.42 2.27
CA ILE A 9 10.64 14.18 2.66
C ILE A 9 10.63 13.76 4.12
N VAL A 10 9.64 14.28 4.87
CA VAL A 10 9.23 13.73 6.16
C VAL A 10 7.87 13.08 5.97
N LYS A 11 7.85 11.75 5.96
CA LYS A 11 6.61 10.97 5.87
C LYS A 11 6.08 10.74 7.28
N ILE A 12 4.89 11.27 7.54
CA ILE A 12 4.14 11.11 8.79
C ILE A 12 2.83 10.42 8.43
N SER A 13 2.62 9.22 8.96
CA SER A 13 1.45 8.42 8.66
C SER A 13 0.30 8.86 9.58
N SER A 14 -0.85 9.23 8.99
CA SER A 14 -2.01 9.72 9.75
C SER A 14 -3.32 9.37 9.05
N GLN A 15 -4.32 9.05 9.86
CA GLN A 15 -5.71 8.87 9.48
C GLN A 15 -6.50 10.18 9.34
N LEU A 16 -5.97 11.30 9.85
CA LEU A 16 -6.68 12.58 9.92
C LEU A 16 -7.20 13.08 8.56
N PRO A 17 -6.44 13.00 7.44
CA PRO A 17 -6.94 13.46 6.15
C PRO A 17 -8.22 12.72 5.70
N MET A 18 -8.40 11.46 6.10
CA MET A 18 -9.61 10.70 5.79
C MET A 18 -10.81 11.21 6.62
N LEU A 19 -10.58 11.54 7.90
CA LEU A 19 -11.62 12.07 8.81
C LEU A 19 -12.04 13.50 8.45
N GLU A 20 -11.11 14.29 7.92
CA GLU A 20 -11.36 15.66 7.46
C GLU A 20 -12.04 15.70 6.08
N CYS A 21 -12.08 14.57 5.37
CA CYS A 21 -12.68 14.49 4.05
C CYS A 21 -14.21 14.32 4.13
N HIS A 22 -14.89 15.39 4.52
CA HIS A 22 -16.36 15.43 4.64
C HIS A 22 -17.11 15.15 3.32
N GLY A 23 -16.44 15.21 2.16
CA GLY A 23 -17.02 14.89 0.85
C GLY A 23 -16.98 13.40 0.47
N LEU A 24 -16.26 12.55 1.21
CA LEU A 24 -16.13 11.12 0.89
C LEU A 24 -17.09 10.21 1.67
N ASP A 25 -17.83 10.77 2.62
CA ASP A 25 -18.57 9.97 3.61
C ASP A 25 -19.94 10.58 3.95
N GLU A 26 -20.83 10.63 2.96
CA GLU A 26 -22.22 11.09 3.17
C GLU A 26 -22.98 10.20 4.18
N THR A 27 -22.50 8.97 4.44
CA THR A 27 -23.12 8.02 5.37
C THR A 27 -22.53 8.07 6.78
N GLY A 28 -21.43 8.79 7.00
CA GLY A 28 -20.74 8.87 8.28
C GLY A 28 -19.98 7.59 8.69
N HIS A 29 -19.81 6.63 7.78
CA HIS A 29 -19.11 5.37 8.04
C HIS A 29 -17.63 5.57 8.39
N PHE A 30 -16.91 6.31 7.55
CA PHE A 30 -15.48 6.61 7.70
C PHE A 30 -15.21 7.60 8.84
N ASN A 31 -16.22 8.38 9.24
CA ASN A 31 -16.18 9.32 10.35
C ASN A 31 -16.57 8.70 11.71
N SER A 32 -16.96 7.43 11.74
CA SER A 32 -17.28 6.76 13.00
C SER A 32 -16.05 6.61 13.91
N GLU A 33 -16.23 6.82 15.22
CA GLU A 33 -15.15 6.70 16.21
C GLU A 33 -14.46 5.32 16.16
N GLY A 34 -15.25 4.26 15.96
CA GLY A 34 -14.75 2.89 15.82
C GLY A 34 -13.95 2.65 14.54
N PHE A 35 -14.28 3.32 13.43
CA PHE A 35 -13.45 3.30 12.22
C PHE A 35 -12.16 4.08 12.46
N ALA A 36 -12.27 5.32 12.93
CA ALA A 36 -11.15 6.24 13.16
C ALA A 36 -10.06 5.64 14.06
N LYS A 37 -10.46 5.11 15.23
CA LYS A 37 -9.53 4.50 16.18
C LYS A 37 -8.80 3.29 15.59
N LYS A 38 -9.54 2.40 14.91
CA LYS A 38 -8.94 1.22 14.32
C LYS A 38 -8.02 1.57 13.15
N PHE A 39 -8.42 2.53 12.32
CA PHE A 39 -7.61 2.97 11.19
C PHE A 39 -6.32 3.65 11.67
N GLU A 40 -6.36 4.37 12.79
CA GLU A 40 -5.14 4.88 13.44
C GLU A 40 -4.18 3.76 13.85
N GLU A 41 -4.68 2.71 14.53
CA GLU A 41 -3.87 1.54 14.90
C GLU A 41 -3.22 0.89 13.66
N ASP A 42 -4.01 0.72 12.61
CA ASP A 42 -3.58 0.10 11.36
C ASP A 42 -2.52 0.93 10.63
N VAL A 43 -2.70 2.25 10.55
CA VAL A 43 -1.73 3.18 9.95
C VAL A 43 -0.41 3.19 10.72
N LYS A 44 -0.44 3.16 12.07
CA LYS A 44 0.76 3.10 12.90
C LYS A 44 1.51 1.77 12.75
N MET A 45 0.78 0.66 12.71
CA MET A 45 1.35 -0.67 12.47
C MET A 45 2.06 -0.71 11.11
N LEU A 46 1.38 -0.28 10.03
CA LEU A 46 1.96 -0.25 8.68
C LEU A 46 3.20 0.65 8.59
N HIS A 47 3.18 1.80 9.26
CA HIS A 47 4.34 2.68 9.37
C HIS A 47 5.54 1.95 10.01
N ASN A 48 5.32 1.26 11.13
CA ASN A 48 6.38 0.51 11.79
C ASN A 48 6.89 -0.65 10.91
N HIS A 49 6.02 -1.31 10.15
CA HIS A 49 6.44 -2.35 9.18
C HIS A 49 7.35 -1.78 8.09
N GLU A 50 7.02 -0.62 7.54
CA GLU A 50 7.84 0.05 6.54
C GLU A 50 9.20 0.48 7.12
N ALA A 51 9.22 1.09 8.31
CA ALA A 51 10.45 1.45 9.00
C ALA A 51 11.35 0.23 9.27
N HIS A 52 10.76 -0.86 9.77
CA HIS A 52 11.44 -2.13 10.02
C HIS A 52 12.01 -2.74 8.72
N LEU A 53 11.27 -2.67 7.62
CA LEU A 53 11.77 -3.15 6.34
C LEU A 53 13.04 -2.40 5.91
N TYR A 54 13.07 -1.08 6.02
CA TYR A 54 14.27 -0.29 5.68
C TYR A 54 15.47 -0.64 6.57
N GLU A 55 15.24 -0.90 7.86
CA GLU A 55 16.29 -1.35 8.78
C GLU A 55 16.85 -2.72 8.38
N LEU A 56 15.99 -3.66 7.97
CA LEU A 56 16.42 -4.96 7.44
C LEU A 56 17.18 -4.83 6.12
N LEU A 57 16.69 -4.03 5.17
CA LEU A 57 17.40 -3.82 3.90
C LEU A 57 18.81 -3.25 4.14
N LYS A 58 18.97 -2.34 5.11
CA LYS A 58 20.27 -1.85 5.56
C LYS A 58 21.11 -2.93 6.23
N LYS A 59 20.53 -3.74 7.13
CA LYS A 59 21.21 -4.85 7.82
C LYS A 59 21.79 -5.87 6.86
N TYR A 60 21.07 -6.20 5.79
CA TYR A 60 21.49 -7.15 4.76
C TYR A 60 22.26 -6.51 3.58
N ASP A 61 22.67 -5.25 3.71
CA ASP A 61 23.38 -4.45 2.69
C ASP A 61 22.74 -4.47 1.29
N ARG A 62 21.41 -4.45 1.22
CA ARG A 62 20.67 -4.46 -0.05
C ARG A 62 20.51 -3.07 -0.62
N LYS A 63 21.48 -2.66 -1.43
CA LYS A 63 21.47 -1.39 -2.20
C LYS A 63 20.91 -1.53 -3.61
N ASP A 64 20.67 -2.77 -4.06
CA ASP A 64 20.26 -3.11 -5.41
C ASP A 64 18.74 -3.26 -5.59
N ILE A 65 17.98 -3.04 -4.50
CA ILE A 65 16.52 -2.90 -4.50
C ILE A 65 16.22 -1.39 -4.57
N PRO A 66 15.43 -0.94 -5.55
CA PRO A 66 15.13 0.48 -5.71
C PRO A 66 14.23 0.96 -4.58
N THR A 67 14.83 1.61 -3.59
CA THR A 67 14.15 2.30 -2.49
C THR A 67 14.71 3.71 -2.33
N PRO A 68 13.90 4.71 -1.93
CA PRO A 68 14.44 6.02 -1.58
C PRO A 68 15.51 5.90 -0.51
N LYS A 69 16.56 6.73 -0.55
CA LYS A 69 17.55 6.74 0.52
C LYS A 69 16.88 7.19 1.83
N VAL A 70 16.89 6.32 2.83
CA VAL A 70 16.36 6.62 4.16
C VAL A 70 17.46 7.24 5.03
N TYR A 71 17.22 8.46 5.49
CA TYR A 71 18.13 9.18 6.38
C TYR A 71 17.86 8.83 7.84
N PHE A 72 16.59 8.68 8.22
CA PHE A 72 16.20 8.40 9.60
C PHE A 72 14.80 7.78 9.67
N THR A 73 14.60 6.86 10.61
CA THR A 73 13.29 6.27 10.94
C THR A 73 12.99 6.48 12.42
N ARG A 74 11.71 6.70 12.74
CA ARG A 74 11.18 6.64 14.10
C ARG A 74 9.90 5.83 14.08
N HIS A 75 9.89 4.77 14.88
CA HIS A 75 8.71 3.93 15.11
C HIS A 75 7.74 4.62 16.07
N TYR A 76 6.45 4.31 15.93
CA TYR A 76 5.49 4.48 17.00
C TYR A 76 5.77 3.46 18.10
N THR A 77 5.78 3.92 19.35
CA THR A 77 5.88 3.07 20.54
C THR A 77 4.85 3.50 21.57
N ASP A 78 4.63 2.71 22.62
CA ASP A 78 3.70 3.06 23.69
C ASP A 78 4.13 4.34 24.43
N GLU A 79 5.44 4.61 24.51
CA GLU A 79 6.01 5.84 25.08
C GLU A 79 6.00 7.01 24.09
N SER A 80 5.83 6.74 22.79
CA SER A 80 5.78 7.75 21.73
C SER A 80 4.65 7.51 20.73
N PRO A 81 3.39 7.46 21.21
CA PRO A 81 2.27 6.99 20.39
C PRO A 81 1.86 7.97 19.30
N LEU A 82 2.39 9.20 19.32
CA LEU A 82 2.07 10.28 18.38
C LEU A 82 3.26 10.69 17.50
N LYS A 83 4.43 10.05 17.65
CA LYS A 83 5.67 10.47 17.00
C LYS A 83 6.34 9.32 16.26
N GLY A 84 5.74 8.91 15.14
CA GLY A 84 6.37 8.07 14.12
C GLY A 84 6.58 8.87 12.84
N TYR A 85 7.77 8.76 12.23
CA TYR A 85 8.06 9.40 10.96
C TYR A 85 9.24 8.73 10.25
N ILE A 86 9.32 8.92 8.93
CA ILE A 86 10.46 8.50 8.10
C ILE A 86 11.00 9.74 7.39
N ILE A 87 12.29 10.01 7.56
CA ILE A 87 13.01 11.06 6.84
C ILE A 87 13.78 10.40 5.70
N MET A 88 13.47 10.76 4.46
CA MET A 88 14.01 10.10 3.28
C MET A 88 14.23 11.05 2.11
N GLU A 89 14.92 10.54 1.10
CA GLU A 89 15.21 11.22 -0.15
C GLU A 89 13.96 11.79 -0.81
N TYR A 90 14.07 13.03 -1.28
CA TYR A 90 13.08 13.62 -2.17
C TYR A 90 13.35 13.16 -3.59
N ILE A 91 12.44 12.36 -4.14
CA ILE A 91 12.48 11.94 -5.54
C ILE A 91 11.64 12.92 -6.36
N ALA A 92 12.32 13.77 -7.13
CA ALA A 92 11.66 14.62 -8.12
C ALA A 92 11.20 13.78 -9.33
N ASP A 93 10.16 14.25 -10.01
CA ASP A 93 9.73 13.73 -11.32
C ASP A 93 9.27 12.26 -11.33
N GLY A 94 8.83 11.73 -10.20
CA GLY A 94 8.19 10.42 -10.13
C GLY A 94 6.86 10.41 -10.89
N VAL A 95 6.73 9.50 -11.87
CA VAL A 95 5.47 9.27 -12.59
C VAL A 95 4.74 8.11 -11.91
N PRO A 96 3.56 8.33 -11.29
CA PRO A 96 2.75 7.25 -10.78
C PRO A 96 2.16 6.45 -11.94
N TYR A 97 2.26 5.13 -11.85
CA TYR A 97 1.54 4.22 -12.74
C TYR A 97 0.32 3.66 -12.03
N HIS A 98 -0.82 3.65 -12.71
CA HIS A 98 -2.08 3.11 -12.25
C HIS A 98 -2.41 1.79 -12.94
N ILE A 99 -3.31 1.01 -12.32
CA ILE A 99 -3.76 -0.30 -12.85
C ILE A 99 -4.47 -0.21 -14.21
N PHE A 100 -4.91 0.99 -14.60
CA PHE A 100 -5.59 1.27 -15.86
C PHE A 100 -4.64 1.87 -16.92
N ASP A 101 -3.37 2.07 -16.60
CA ASP A 101 -2.39 2.52 -17.57
C ASP A 101 -1.99 1.36 -18.49
N ASN A 102 -2.03 1.62 -19.80
CA ASN A 102 -1.59 0.66 -20.81
C ASN A 102 -0.06 0.63 -20.89
N LEU A 103 0.55 -0.11 -19.98
CA LEU A 103 2.00 -0.27 -19.92
C LEU A 103 2.48 -1.35 -20.89
N LYS A 104 3.61 -1.10 -21.54
CA LYS A 104 4.29 -2.14 -22.31
C LYS A 104 4.89 -3.17 -21.35
N PRO A 105 4.94 -4.46 -21.71
CA PRO A 105 5.54 -5.50 -20.86
C PRO A 105 6.95 -5.16 -20.38
N GLU A 106 7.76 -4.50 -21.22
CA GLU A 106 9.13 -4.12 -20.90
C GLU A 106 9.19 -3.07 -19.77
N SER A 107 8.18 -2.20 -19.67
CA SER A 107 8.04 -1.23 -18.58
C SER A 107 7.81 -1.88 -17.22
N MET A 108 7.26 -3.10 -17.20
CA MET A 108 7.02 -3.87 -15.98
C MET A 108 8.24 -4.68 -15.52
N LEU A 109 9.24 -4.88 -16.38
CA LEU A 109 10.36 -5.76 -16.08
C LEU A 109 11.18 -5.29 -14.88
N GLN A 110 11.45 -3.99 -14.77
CA GLN A 110 12.22 -3.43 -13.65
C GLN A 110 11.46 -3.55 -12.31
N PRO A 111 10.18 -3.13 -12.18
CA PRO A 111 9.39 -3.38 -10.98
C PRO A 111 9.33 -4.86 -10.59
N LEU A 112 9.13 -5.77 -11.55
CA LEU A 112 9.06 -7.21 -11.27
C LEU A 112 10.41 -7.76 -10.78
N LYS A 113 11.53 -7.34 -11.37
CA LYS A 113 12.87 -7.69 -10.88
C LYS A 113 13.12 -7.16 -9.46
N ALA A 114 12.69 -5.93 -9.16
CA ALA A 114 12.80 -5.35 -7.83
C ALA A 114 12.00 -6.15 -6.79
N ILE A 115 10.76 -6.54 -7.12
CA ILE A 115 9.92 -7.40 -6.27
C ILE A 115 10.60 -8.76 -6.05
N ALA A 116 11.12 -9.39 -7.10
CA ALA A 116 11.81 -10.68 -6.99
C ALA A 116 13.05 -10.59 -6.08
N LYS A 117 13.85 -9.53 -6.21
CA LYS A 117 15.01 -9.27 -5.33
C LYS A 117 14.59 -9.05 -3.88
N LEU A 118 13.50 -8.32 -3.64
CA LEU A 118 12.95 -8.11 -2.31
C LEU A 118 12.49 -9.44 -1.69
N GLN A 119 11.76 -10.27 -2.45
CA GLN A 119 11.32 -11.60 -2.00
C GLN A 119 12.51 -12.52 -1.70
N ALA A 120 13.50 -12.58 -2.58
CA ALA A 120 14.72 -13.36 -2.37
C ALA A 120 15.50 -12.88 -1.14
N THR A 121 15.52 -11.56 -0.88
CA THR A 121 16.09 -10.99 0.35
C THR A 121 15.31 -11.45 1.57
N ALA A 122 13.97 -11.38 1.52
CA ALA A 122 13.12 -11.76 2.63
C ALA A 122 13.27 -13.24 3.02
N MET A 123 13.67 -14.12 2.10
CA MET A 123 14.00 -15.51 2.43
C MET A 123 15.15 -15.64 3.45
N ARG A 124 16.05 -14.66 3.49
CA ARG A 124 17.19 -14.64 4.41
C ARG A 124 16.86 -14.11 5.80
N PHE A 125 15.70 -13.47 5.98
CA PHE A 125 15.28 -12.93 7.27
C PHE A 125 14.99 -14.06 8.27
N SER A 126 15.34 -13.84 9.53
CA SER A 126 15.01 -14.74 10.64
C SER A 126 13.50 -14.77 10.91
N ALA A 127 13.05 -15.72 11.73
CA ALA A 127 11.64 -15.80 12.13
C ALA A 127 11.20 -14.54 12.90
N GLU A 128 12.05 -14.04 13.79
CA GLU A 128 11.82 -12.83 14.58
C GLU A 128 11.75 -11.58 13.69
N GLU A 129 12.64 -11.49 12.70
CA GLU A 129 12.64 -10.39 11.73
C GLU A 129 11.38 -10.38 10.85
N LYS A 130 10.82 -11.56 10.56
CA LYS A 130 9.60 -11.74 9.76
C LYS A 130 8.32 -11.54 10.55
N ALA A 131 8.36 -11.69 11.88
CA ALA A 131 7.17 -11.69 12.72
C ALA A 131 6.26 -10.46 12.51
N PRO A 132 6.78 -9.21 12.38
CA PRO A 132 5.94 -8.05 12.13
C PRO A 132 5.17 -8.12 10.80
N PHE A 133 5.73 -8.77 9.77
CA PHE A 133 5.08 -8.86 8.45
C PHE A 133 3.96 -9.91 8.38
N GLN A 134 3.76 -10.71 9.42
CA GLN A 134 2.69 -11.72 9.48
C GLN A 134 1.38 -11.05 9.93
N PHE A 135 0.69 -10.38 9.01
CA PHE A 135 -0.60 -9.75 9.29
C PHE A 135 -1.66 -10.16 8.27
N ASN A 136 -2.94 -10.08 8.67
CA ASN A 136 -4.06 -10.36 7.80
C ASN A 136 -4.33 -9.17 6.88
N PHE A 137 -3.72 -9.17 5.69
CA PHE A 137 -3.92 -8.12 4.68
C PHE A 137 -5.41 -7.90 4.33
N LEU A 138 -6.18 -8.97 4.15
CA LEU A 138 -7.62 -8.79 3.89
C LEU A 138 -8.37 -8.23 5.10
N GLY A 139 -8.01 -8.66 6.31
CA GLY A 139 -8.59 -8.14 7.54
C GLY A 139 -8.38 -6.64 7.67
N LEU A 140 -7.17 -6.17 7.34
CA LEU A 140 -6.80 -4.76 7.31
C LEU A 140 -7.70 -3.93 6.37
N PHE A 141 -8.04 -4.46 5.19
CA PHE A 141 -8.86 -3.75 4.21
C PHE A 141 -10.37 -4.11 4.26
N SER A 142 -10.77 -5.07 5.09
CA SER A 142 -12.13 -5.61 5.13
C SER A 142 -13.21 -4.54 5.31
N LYS A 143 -12.92 -3.49 6.10
CA LYS A 143 -13.83 -2.38 6.33
C LYS A 143 -14.16 -1.59 5.06
N PHE A 144 -13.21 -1.47 4.15
CA PHE A 144 -13.39 -0.80 2.85
C PHE A 144 -14.22 -1.63 1.87
N TYR A 145 -14.39 -2.93 2.13
CA TYR A 145 -15.20 -3.85 1.32
C TYR A 145 -16.54 -4.20 1.98
N SER A 146 -16.88 -3.54 3.09
CA SER A 146 -18.22 -3.66 3.67
C SER A 146 -19.26 -3.12 2.70
N LYS A 147 -20.49 -3.65 2.76
CA LYS A 147 -21.57 -3.18 1.90
C LYS A 147 -21.80 -1.68 2.13
N GLU A 148 -21.76 -1.25 3.39
CA GLU A 148 -21.93 0.13 3.80
C GLU A 148 -20.85 1.04 3.19
N ALA A 149 -19.58 0.64 3.22
CA ALA A 149 -18.49 1.40 2.62
C ALA A 149 -18.61 1.47 1.08
N ILE A 150 -19.00 0.37 0.45
CA ILE A 150 -19.20 0.31 -1.00
C ILE A 150 -20.38 1.20 -1.42
N ASP A 151 -21.53 1.10 -0.76
CA ASP A 151 -22.71 1.92 -1.04
C ASP A 151 -22.36 3.41 -0.91
N SER A 152 -21.61 3.77 0.15
CA SER A 152 -21.11 5.15 0.37
C SER A 152 -20.21 5.63 -0.77
N LEU A 153 -19.29 4.77 -1.23
CA LEU A 153 -18.41 5.06 -2.36
C LEU A 153 -19.22 5.31 -3.65
N PHE A 154 -20.23 4.50 -3.94
CA PHE A 154 -21.08 4.68 -5.13
C PHE A 154 -21.94 5.93 -5.05
N ILE A 155 -22.48 6.28 -3.88
CA ILE A 155 -23.20 7.54 -3.65
C ILE A 155 -22.28 8.73 -3.97
N MET A 156 -21.07 8.74 -3.39
CA MET A 156 -20.10 9.80 -3.63
C MET A 156 -19.67 9.87 -5.10
N MET A 157 -19.41 8.73 -5.76
CA MET A 157 -19.04 8.74 -7.17
C MET A 157 -20.13 9.33 -8.07
N ARG A 158 -21.41 9.19 -7.71
CA ARG A 158 -22.53 9.82 -8.43
C ARG A 158 -22.58 11.33 -8.21
N SER A 159 -22.19 11.83 -7.03
CA SER A 159 -22.15 13.28 -6.78
C SER A 159 -20.97 13.97 -7.47
N LEU A 160 -19.93 13.22 -7.87
CA LEU A 160 -18.80 13.75 -8.63
C LEU A 160 -19.20 14.34 -9.99
N GLY A 161 -18.62 15.50 -10.31
CA GLY A 161 -18.81 16.15 -11.62
C GLY A 161 -20.26 16.59 -11.86
N ASP A 162 -20.97 16.99 -10.80
CA ASP A 162 -22.38 17.43 -10.83
C ASP A 162 -23.33 16.38 -11.44
N GLY A 163 -23.10 15.09 -11.15
CA GLY A 163 -23.93 14.01 -11.66
C GLY A 163 -23.66 13.61 -13.11
N LYS A 164 -22.69 14.22 -13.79
CA LYS A 164 -22.34 13.87 -15.19
C LYS A 164 -21.81 12.45 -15.35
N LEU A 165 -21.40 11.81 -14.24
CA LEU A 165 -20.84 10.46 -14.23
C LEU A 165 -21.85 9.38 -13.81
N THR A 166 -23.07 9.75 -13.40
CA THR A 166 -24.07 8.81 -12.83
C THR A 166 -24.28 7.57 -13.71
N ASP A 167 -24.55 7.75 -15.00
CA ASP A 167 -24.75 6.62 -15.93
C ASP A 167 -23.55 5.65 -16.01
N LYS A 168 -22.32 6.17 -15.83
CA LYS A 168 -21.10 5.35 -15.83
C LYS A 168 -20.91 4.64 -14.48
N VAL A 169 -21.26 5.33 -13.40
CA VAL A 169 -21.20 4.81 -12.04
C VAL A 169 -22.22 3.68 -11.85
N ASP A 170 -23.45 3.84 -12.35
CA ASP A 170 -24.48 2.79 -12.31
C ASP A 170 -24.07 1.54 -13.11
N LYS A 171 -23.43 1.74 -14.26
CA LYS A 171 -22.84 0.63 -15.03
C LYS A 171 -21.73 -0.09 -14.28
N LEU A 172 -20.90 0.65 -13.55
CA LEU A 172 -19.83 0.09 -12.72
C LEU A 172 -20.42 -0.70 -11.54
N GLU A 173 -21.44 -0.16 -10.87
CA GLU A 173 -22.15 -0.82 -9.76
C GLU A 173 -22.80 -2.14 -10.23
N GLY A 174 -23.42 -2.14 -11.41
CA GLY A 174 -24.02 -3.34 -12.00
C GLY A 174 -23.03 -4.48 -12.32
N ILE A 175 -21.73 -4.21 -12.31
CA ILE A 175 -20.68 -5.24 -12.48
C ILE A 175 -19.80 -5.40 -11.22
N LEU A 176 -20.17 -4.78 -10.10
CA LEU A 176 -19.39 -4.78 -8.86
C LEU A 176 -19.00 -6.19 -8.41
N GLU A 177 -19.95 -7.14 -8.37
CA GLU A 177 -19.68 -8.52 -7.94
C GLU A 177 -18.66 -9.24 -8.83
N LYS A 178 -18.52 -8.81 -10.09
CA LYS A 178 -17.52 -9.36 -11.02
C LYS A 178 -16.13 -8.74 -10.82
N ILE A 179 -16.07 -7.53 -10.27
CA ILE A 179 -14.83 -6.78 -10.02
C ILE A 179 -14.29 -7.09 -8.63
N LEU A 180 -15.17 -7.08 -7.62
CA LEU A 180 -14.84 -7.28 -6.21
C LEU A 180 -15.05 -8.74 -5.80
N ASP A 181 -14.24 -9.62 -6.36
CA ASP A 181 -14.21 -11.05 -5.99
C ASP A 181 -13.11 -11.30 -4.95
N LEU A 182 -13.45 -11.13 -3.66
CA LEU A 182 -12.53 -11.28 -2.54
C LEU A 182 -11.95 -12.70 -2.45
N ASP A 183 -12.75 -13.73 -2.78
CA ASP A 183 -12.30 -15.11 -2.78
C ASP A 183 -11.21 -15.33 -3.84
N ARG A 184 -11.45 -14.85 -5.06
CA ARG A 184 -10.46 -14.91 -6.14
C ARG A 184 -9.21 -14.10 -5.82
N MET A 185 -9.32 -12.94 -5.16
CA MET A 185 -8.15 -12.17 -4.73
C MET A 185 -7.23 -12.98 -3.81
N THR A 186 -7.78 -13.75 -2.86
CA THR A 186 -6.96 -14.62 -1.99
C THR A 186 -6.29 -15.78 -2.71
N LYS A 187 -6.91 -16.26 -3.79
CA LYS A 187 -6.44 -17.42 -4.56
C LYS A 187 -5.60 -17.03 -5.76
N LEU A 188 -5.41 -15.73 -6.01
CA LEU A 188 -4.76 -15.23 -7.22
C LEU A 188 -3.32 -15.75 -7.34
N SER A 189 -2.53 -15.71 -6.26
CA SER A 189 -1.15 -16.21 -6.24
C SER A 189 -1.06 -17.69 -6.64
N ALA A 190 -1.92 -18.55 -6.10
CA ALA A 190 -1.99 -19.95 -6.44
C ALA A 190 -2.44 -20.18 -7.90
N SER A 191 -3.32 -19.32 -8.43
CA SER A 191 -3.78 -19.40 -9.81
C SER A 191 -2.73 -18.96 -10.84
N LEU A 192 -1.89 -17.98 -10.49
CA LEU A 192 -0.80 -17.48 -11.33
C LEU A 192 0.39 -18.44 -11.32
N ALA A 193 0.72 -19.05 -10.17
CA ALA A 193 1.77 -20.06 -10.07
C ALA A 193 1.50 -21.30 -10.95
N LYS A 194 0.24 -21.68 -11.14
CA LYS A 194 -0.15 -22.80 -12.01
C LYS A 194 -0.04 -22.49 -13.52
N ARG A 195 0.11 -21.22 -13.89
CA ARG A 195 0.14 -20.78 -15.30
C ARG A 195 1.53 -20.45 -15.82
N LEU A 196 2.55 -20.45 -14.96
CA LEU A 196 3.94 -20.30 -15.38
C LEU A 196 4.50 -21.68 -15.76
N PRO A 197 4.92 -21.92 -17.01
CA PRO A 197 5.65 -23.13 -17.34
C PRO A 197 6.95 -23.17 -16.52
N VAL A 198 7.20 -24.29 -15.87
CA VAL A 198 8.28 -24.50 -14.88
C VAL A 198 9.68 -24.57 -15.54
N GLU A 199 9.79 -24.38 -16.86
CA GLU A 199 10.99 -24.73 -17.63
C GLU A 199 11.97 -23.60 -17.99
N GLU A 200 11.72 -22.35 -17.60
CA GLU A 200 12.74 -21.29 -17.73
C GLU A 200 13.07 -20.66 -16.39
N VAL A 201 13.80 -21.43 -15.56
CA VAL A 201 14.61 -20.85 -14.48
C VAL A 201 15.74 -20.07 -15.16
N ILE A 202 15.49 -18.79 -15.44
CA ILE A 202 16.55 -17.86 -15.83
C ILE A 202 17.53 -17.79 -14.65
N PRO A 203 18.82 -18.11 -14.83
CA PRO A 203 19.80 -17.98 -13.77
C PRO A 203 19.83 -16.51 -13.32
N ILE A 204 19.63 -16.30 -12.03
CA ILE A 204 19.84 -15.00 -11.41
C ILE A 204 21.36 -14.89 -11.19
N GLU A 205 22.05 -14.23 -12.12
CA GLU A 205 23.39 -13.68 -11.89
C GLU A 205 23.33 -12.45 -10.96
#